data_AF-A0A3R7HUT3-F1
#
_entry.id   AF-A0A3R7HUT3-F1
#
_cell.length_a   1.000
_cell.length_b   1.000
_cell.length_c   1.000
_cell.angle_alpha   90.00
_cell.angle_beta   90.00
_cell.angle_gamma   90.00
#
_symmetry.space_group_name_H-M   'P 1'
#
loop_
_entity.id
_entity.type
_entity.pdbx_description
1 polymer ?
#
loop_
_entity_poly.entity_id
_entity_poly.type
_entity_poly.pdbx_seq_one_letter_code
_entity_poly.pdbx_strand_id
1 'polypeptide(L)'
;MKELNTLVSELRQIALASGANDLRLISADIIKTAAWVRLKCRYGCKAYGKHLSCPPYAPTPEETERALKDYKYAVLVEFVGLPKETSVDPRHIHHYLWDLILRIQDALFKLERHAFLSGYYKAFGFGAYPCSLCETCLPEEGDIDFHTVKRLCRHQDRMRPAMEASGIDVYATVRAAGFELEVVTTFDETIRSFGLVLLD
;
A
#
# COMPACT_ATOMS: atom_id res chain seq x y z
N MET A 1 -14.25 -16.81 -13.97
CA MET A 1 -14.01 -15.93 -12.82
C MET A 1 -14.70 -16.52 -11.61
N LYS A 2 -14.03 -16.60 -10.46
CA LYS A 2 -14.58 -17.09 -9.20
C LYS A 2 -15.67 -16.14 -8.68
N GLU A 3 -16.68 -16.68 -8.00
CA GLU A 3 -17.73 -15.89 -7.36
C GLU A 3 -17.12 -14.98 -6.27
N LEU A 4 -17.62 -13.73 -6.17
CA LEU A 4 -16.99 -12.67 -5.38
C LEU A 4 -16.96 -12.98 -3.88
N ASN A 5 -18.05 -13.47 -3.30
CA ASN A 5 -18.08 -13.79 -1.86
C ASN A 5 -17.10 -14.92 -1.53
N THR A 6 -17.02 -15.92 -2.40
CA THR A 6 -16.06 -17.02 -2.29
C THR A 6 -14.64 -16.50 -2.36
N LEU A 7 -14.32 -15.66 -3.34
CA LEU A 7 -12.99 -15.04 -3.45
C LEU A 7 -12.66 -14.23 -2.18
N VAL A 8 -13.56 -13.35 -1.74
CA VAL A 8 -13.34 -12.48 -0.57
C VAL A 8 -13.12 -13.30 0.69
N SER A 9 -13.82 -14.43 0.85
CA SER A 9 -13.59 -15.35 1.97
C SER A 9 -12.17 -15.91 1.95
N GLU A 10 -11.69 -16.38 0.79
CA GLU A 10 -10.31 -16.89 0.62
C GLU A 10 -9.26 -15.80 0.83
N LEU A 11 -9.47 -14.62 0.25
CA LEU A 11 -8.60 -13.45 0.45
C LEU A 11 -8.50 -13.09 1.92
N ARG A 12 -9.60 -13.12 2.68
CA ARG A 12 -9.58 -12.89 4.13
C ARG A 12 -8.70 -13.92 4.84
N GLN A 13 -8.80 -15.20 4.50
CA GLN A 13 -7.94 -16.23 5.11
C GLN A 13 -6.46 -16.00 4.80
N ILE A 14 -6.12 -15.66 3.56
CA ILE A 14 -4.74 -15.35 3.15
C ILE A 14 -4.22 -14.11 3.89
N ALA A 15 -5.05 -13.08 4.02
CA ALA A 15 -4.68 -11.84 4.72
C ALA A 15 -4.38 -12.10 6.20
N LEU A 16 -5.28 -12.79 6.91
CA LEU A 16 -5.11 -13.14 8.32
C LEU A 16 -3.87 -14.03 8.54
N ALA A 17 -3.67 -15.04 7.68
CA ALA A 17 -2.47 -15.89 7.71
C ALA A 17 -1.18 -15.11 7.42
N SER A 18 -1.26 -13.98 6.73
CA SER A 18 -0.14 -13.07 6.46
C SER A 18 0.00 -11.98 7.53
N GLY A 19 -0.76 -12.06 8.63
CA GLY A 19 -0.66 -11.16 9.78
C GLY A 19 -1.42 -9.85 9.63
N ALA A 20 -2.43 -9.80 8.76
CA ALA A 20 -3.46 -8.76 8.79
C ALA A 20 -4.41 -8.95 9.98
N ASN A 21 -5.07 -7.87 10.39
CA ASN A 21 -6.05 -7.85 11.48
C ASN A 21 -7.49 -7.93 10.97
N ASP A 22 -7.79 -7.31 9.83
CA ASP A 22 -9.12 -7.32 9.20
C ASP A 22 -8.99 -7.21 7.67
N LEU A 23 -10.00 -7.70 6.96
CA LEU A 23 -10.17 -7.49 5.52
C LEU A 23 -11.65 -7.25 5.20
N ARG A 24 -11.92 -6.11 4.56
CA ARG A 24 -13.27 -5.70 4.16
C ARG A 24 -13.38 -5.53 2.65
N LEU A 25 -14.41 -6.16 2.08
CA LEU A 25 -14.87 -5.86 0.73
C LEU A 25 -15.53 -4.48 0.74
N ILE A 26 -15.15 -3.64 -0.21
CA ILE A 26 -15.71 -2.31 -0.42
C ILE A 26 -16.05 -2.12 -1.90
N SER A 27 -16.93 -1.15 -2.16
CA SER A 27 -17.12 -0.63 -3.51
C SER A 27 -15.96 0.30 -3.88
N ALA A 28 -15.48 0.25 -5.13
CA ALA A 28 -14.32 1.04 -5.53
C ALA A 28 -14.60 2.57 -5.56
N ASP A 29 -15.86 2.98 -5.67
CA ASP A 29 -16.30 4.39 -5.72
C ASP A 29 -16.09 5.18 -4.40
N ILE A 30 -15.93 4.47 -3.27
CA ILE A 30 -15.64 5.10 -2.00
C ILE A 30 -14.15 5.48 -1.86
N ILE A 31 -13.27 4.93 -2.71
CA ILE A 31 -11.83 5.22 -2.71
C ILE A 31 -11.64 6.65 -3.20
N LYS A 32 -11.05 7.50 -2.36
CA LYS A 32 -10.86 8.92 -2.65
C LYS A 32 -9.40 9.19 -3.00
N THR A 33 -9.17 9.90 -4.09
CA THR A 33 -7.87 10.50 -4.40
C THR A 33 -7.93 12.01 -4.15
N ALA A 34 -6.80 12.62 -3.81
CA ALA A 34 -6.71 14.06 -3.67
C ALA A 34 -5.31 14.59 -3.94
N ALA A 35 -5.22 15.76 -4.59
CA ALA A 35 -3.95 16.40 -4.91
C ALA A 35 -3.12 16.75 -3.66
N TRP A 36 -3.77 17.07 -2.54
CA TRP A 36 -3.08 17.42 -1.29
C TRP A 36 -2.26 16.25 -0.72
N VAL A 37 -2.65 15.00 -1.01
CA VAL A 37 -1.90 13.81 -0.57
C VAL A 37 -0.49 13.84 -1.15
N ARG A 38 -0.34 14.26 -2.41
CA ARG A 38 0.97 14.44 -3.06
C ARG A 38 1.81 15.51 -2.37
N LEU A 39 1.19 16.60 -1.89
CA LEU A 39 1.89 17.66 -1.15
C LEU A 39 2.47 17.12 0.17
N LYS A 40 1.71 16.28 0.90
CA LYS A 40 2.22 15.62 2.11
C LYS A 40 3.39 14.69 1.80
N CYS A 41 3.34 13.92 0.71
CA CYS A 41 4.50 13.13 0.29
C CYS A 41 5.71 14.02 -0.02
N ARG A 42 5.54 15.08 -0.82
CA ARG A 42 6.66 15.92 -1.30
C ARG A 42 7.31 16.77 -0.23
N TYR A 43 6.54 17.28 0.72
CA TYR A 43 7.02 18.26 1.70
C TYR A 43 6.96 17.77 3.16
N GLY A 44 6.34 16.61 3.42
CA GLY A 44 6.21 16.04 4.76
C GLY A 44 6.95 14.72 4.97
N CYS A 45 7.33 14.02 3.90
CA CYS A 45 7.98 12.71 3.99
C CYS A 45 9.50 12.80 3.76
N LYS A 46 10.29 12.38 4.74
CA LYS A 46 11.76 12.26 4.60
C LYS A 46 12.20 11.20 3.59
N ALA A 47 11.28 10.33 3.17
CA ALA A 47 11.52 9.27 2.18
C ALA A 47 11.03 9.61 0.77
N TYR A 48 10.62 10.85 0.52
CA TYR A 48 10.23 11.29 -0.83
C TYR A 48 11.36 11.07 -1.84
N GLY A 49 11.05 10.47 -2.99
CA GLY A 49 12.02 10.19 -4.06
C GLY A 49 12.98 9.03 -3.80
N LYS A 50 12.92 8.37 -2.63
CA LYS A 50 13.89 7.33 -2.24
C LYS A 50 13.52 5.92 -2.67
N HIS A 51 12.24 5.62 -2.85
CA HIS A 51 11.76 4.27 -3.19
C HIS A 51 10.91 4.29 -4.45
N LEU A 52 11.02 3.23 -5.27
CA LEU A 52 10.25 3.09 -6.51
C LEU A 52 8.74 2.91 -6.30
N SER A 53 8.30 2.60 -5.07
CA SER A 53 6.89 2.59 -4.68
C SER A 53 6.36 3.98 -4.29
N CYS A 54 7.22 5.00 -4.27
CA CYS A 54 6.90 6.37 -3.86
C CYS A 54 6.99 7.35 -5.04
N PRO A 55 6.41 8.55 -4.92
CA PRO A 55 6.64 9.63 -5.87
C PRO A 55 8.15 9.95 -6.00
N PRO A 56 8.65 10.32 -7.19
CA PRO A 56 7.90 10.54 -8.43
C PRO A 56 7.57 9.27 -9.22
N TYR A 57 7.97 8.09 -8.75
CA TYR A 57 7.81 6.83 -9.48
C TYR A 57 6.39 6.24 -9.35
N ALA A 58 5.68 6.51 -8.26
CA ALA A 58 4.29 6.09 -8.09
C ALA A 58 3.31 6.91 -8.97
N PRO A 59 2.18 6.31 -9.40
CA PRO A 59 1.15 7.03 -10.17
C PRO A 59 0.72 8.34 -9.49
N THR A 60 0.38 9.34 -10.30
CA THR A 60 -0.19 10.61 -9.84
C THR A 60 -1.62 10.42 -9.33
N PRO A 61 -2.14 11.34 -8.48
CA PRO A 61 -3.54 11.29 -8.05
C PRO A 61 -4.53 11.17 -9.22
N GLU A 62 -4.27 11.86 -10.34
CA GLU A 62 -5.11 11.86 -11.54
C GLU A 62 -4.99 10.56 -12.36
N GLU A 63 -3.82 9.94 -12.40
CA GLU A 63 -3.65 8.59 -12.97
C GLU A 63 -4.39 7.54 -12.12
N THR A 64 -4.24 7.60 -10.80
CA THR A 64 -4.93 6.69 -9.89
C THR A 64 -6.44 6.88 -9.95
N GLU A 65 -6.95 8.11 -9.96
CA GLU A 65 -8.39 8.37 -10.09
C GLU A 65 -8.96 7.78 -11.38
N ARG A 66 -8.25 7.92 -12.50
CA ARG A 66 -8.68 7.33 -13.79
C ARG A 66 -8.69 5.81 -13.71
N ALA A 67 -7.63 5.19 -13.20
CA ALA A 67 -7.56 3.74 -13.07
C ALA A 67 -8.69 3.19 -12.18
N LEU A 68 -9.02 3.87 -11.07
CA LEU A 68 -10.09 3.43 -10.16
C LEU A 68 -11.47 3.33 -10.83
N LYS A 69 -11.73 4.08 -11.91
CA LYS A 69 -12.99 4.03 -12.67
C LYS A 69 -13.20 2.71 -13.41
N ASP A 70 -12.14 1.94 -13.62
CA ASP A 70 -12.17 0.65 -14.30
C ASP A 70 -12.48 -0.53 -13.35
N TYR A 71 -12.72 -0.27 -12.07
CA TYR A 71 -12.95 -1.29 -11.05
C TYR A 71 -14.29 -1.10 -10.35
N LYS A 72 -14.98 -2.21 -10.09
CA LYS A 72 -16.22 -2.19 -9.29
C LYS A 72 -15.98 -2.43 -7.80
N TYR A 73 -15.02 -3.28 -7.46
CA TYR A 73 -14.78 -3.71 -6.08
C TYR A 73 -13.33 -3.51 -5.68
N ALA A 74 -13.10 -3.49 -4.37
CA ALA A 74 -11.77 -3.62 -3.79
C ALA A 74 -11.86 -4.28 -2.42
N VAL A 75 -10.73 -4.78 -1.92
CA VAL A 75 -10.60 -5.18 -0.52
C VAL A 75 -9.62 -4.26 0.19
N LEU A 76 -10.04 -3.69 1.33
CA LEU A 76 -9.16 -3.00 2.27
C LEU A 76 -8.66 -3.99 3.31
N VAL A 77 -7.36 -3.95 3.57
CA VAL A 77 -6.68 -4.87 4.49
C VAL A 77 -6.02 -4.07 5.59
N GLU A 78 -6.43 -4.32 6.83
CA GLU A 78 -5.90 -3.63 8.00
C GLU A 78 -4.74 -4.39 8.62
N PHE A 79 -3.71 -3.64 9.02
CA PHE A 79 -2.58 -4.12 9.80
C PHE A 79 -2.39 -3.21 11.01
N VAL A 80 -2.32 -3.80 12.19
CA VAL A 80 -2.16 -3.10 13.46
C VAL A 80 -0.82 -3.51 14.07
N GLY A 81 0.00 -2.53 14.43
CA GLY A 81 1.19 -2.80 15.23
C GLY A 81 2.21 -1.68 15.26
N LEU A 82 2.96 -1.65 16.35
CA LEU A 82 4.28 -1.04 16.43
C LEU A 82 5.36 -2.10 16.24
N PRO A 83 6.59 -1.71 15.89
CA PRO A 83 7.74 -2.58 15.99
C PRO A 83 7.88 -3.03 17.44
N LYS A 84 8.06 -4.34 17.66
CA LYS A 84 8.47 -4.86 18.96
C LYS A 84 9.96 -4.58 19.10
N GLU A 85 10.35 -3.96 20.21
CA GLU A 85 11.75 -3.83 20.68
C GLU A 85 12.78 -3.62 19.54
N THR A 86 12.78 -2.42 18.96
CA THR A 86 13.76 -2.03 17.95
C THR A 86 14.74 -1.00 18.52
N SER A 87 16.00 -1.10 18.11
CA SER A 87 17.02 -0.08 18.37
C SER A 87 16.94 1.10 17.38
N VAL A 88 16.05 1.01 16.39
CA VAL A 88 15.85 2.07 15.39
C VAL A 88 15.08 3.23 16.02
N ASP A 89 15.64 4.43 15.86
CA ASP A 89 14.98 5.68 16.26
C ASP A 89 13.62 5.81 15.53
N PRO A 90 12.51 6.02 16.26
CA PRO A 90 11.18 6.14 15.65
C PRO A 90 11.05 7.36 14.72
N ARG A 91 11.97 8.33 14.77
CA ARG A 91 12.08 9.44 13.81
C ARG A 91 12.55 8.97 12.42
N HIS A 92 13.12 7.77 12.32
CA HIS A 92 13.42 7.06 11.07
C HIS A 92 12.29 6.07 10.74
N ILE A 93 11.07 6.60 10.61
CA ILE A 93 9.82 5.83 10.55
C ILE A 93 9.82 4.65 9.57
N HIS A 94 10.48 4.80 8.41
CA HIS A 94 10.55 3.72 7.42
C HIS A 94 11.31 2.49 7.93
N HIS A 95 12.46 2.69 8.57
CA HIS A 95 13.24 1.60 9.15
C HIS A 95 12.64 1.13 10.48
N TYR A 96 12.02 2.05 11.22
CA TYR A 96 11.28 1.72 12.43
C TYR A 96 10.16 0.72 12.07
N LEU A 97 9.36 0.99 11.04
CA LEU A 97 8.23 0.15 10.60
C LEU A 97 8.61 -0.97 9.61
N TRP A 98 9.90 -1.28 9.42
CA TRP A 98 10.37 -2.15 8.35
C TRP A 98 9.60 -3.49 8.23
N ASP A 99 9.46 -4.20 9.35
CA ASP A 99 8.77 -5.50 9.39
C ASP A 99 7.27 -5.39 9.07
N LEU A 100 6.64 -4.30 9.50
CA LEU A 100 5.23 -4.03 9.19
C LEU A 100 5.07 -3.78 7.68
N ILE A 101 5.95 -2.96 7.10
CA ILE A 101 5.94 -2.64 5.67
C ILE A 101 6.16 -3.90 4.84
N LEU A 102 7.15 -4.72 5.21
CA LEU A 102 7.41 -6.01 4.55
C LEU A 102 6.20 -6.93 4.59
N ARG A 103 5.54 -7.02 5.75
CA ARG A 103 4.32 -7.82 5.92
C ARG A 103 3.19 -7.34 5.03
N ILE A 104 2.97 -6.02 4.97
CA ILE A 104 1.95 -5.40 4.11
C ILE A 104 2.23 -5.75 2.63
N GLN A 105 3.46 -5.54 2.16
CA GLN A 105 3.85 -5.83 0.79
C GLN A 105 3.65 -7.32 0.44
N ASP A 106 4.09 -8.22 1.32
CA ASP A 106 3.95 -9.66 1.10
C ASP A 106 2.49 -10.11 1.07
N ALA A 107 1.67 -9.63 2.02
CA ALA A 107 0.25 -9.93 2.07
C ALA A 107 -0.46 -9.46 0.78
N LEU A 108 -0.26 -8.21 0.37
CA LEU A 108 -0.92 -7.68 -0.82
C LEU A 108 -0.48 -8.36 -2.11
N PHE A 109 0.80 -8.70 -2.24
CA PHE A 109 1.29 -9.49 -3.36
C PHE A 109 0.58 -10.86 -3.44
N LYS A 110 0.44 -11.55 -2.31
CA LYS A 110 -0.29 -12.83 -2.24
C LYS A 110 -1.76 -12.67 -2.60
N LEU A 111 -2.42 -11.64 -2.09
CA LEU A 111 -3.83 -11.36 -2.34
C LEU A 111 -4.08 -11.01 -3.82
N GLU A 112 -3.28 -10.11 -4.39
CA GLU A 112 -3.36 -9.75 -5.81
C GLU A 112 -3.17 -10.97 -6.70
N ARG A 113 -2.10 -11.76 -6.44
CA ARG A 113 -1.82 -12.97 -7.21
C ARG A 113 -2.98 -13.97 -7.12
N HIS A 114 -3.55 -14.17 -5.95
CA HIS A 114 -4.67 -15.09 -5.76
C HIS A 114 -5.94 -14.61 -6.47
N ALA A 115 -6.25 -13.32 -6.40
CA ALA A 115 -7.37 -12.71 -7.12
C ALA A 115 -7.20 -12.84 -8.64
N PHE A 116 -6.01 -12.53 -9.16
CA PHE A 116 -5.67 -12.68 -10.57
C PHE A 116 -5.88 -14.11 -11.06
N LEU A 117 -5.31 -15.10 -10.34
CA LEU A 117 -5.45 -16.52 -10.68
C LEU A 117 -6.88 -17.04 -10.50
N SER A 118 -7.72 -16.34 -9.74
CA SER A 118 -9.16 -16.63 -9.59
C SER A 118 -10.02 -15.99 -10.69
N GLY A 119 -9.39 -15.32 -11.67
CA GLY A 119 -10.05 -14.74 -12.84
C GLY A 119 -10.43 -13.27 -12.72
N TYR A 120 -10.01 -12.57 -11.65
CA TYR A 120 -10.09 -11.11 -11.53
C TYR A 120 -8.83 -10.53 -12.16
N TYR A 121 -8.77 -10.61 -13.49
CA TYR A 121 -7.54 -10.42 -14.27
C TYR A 121 -7.00 -8.98 -14.22
N LYS A 122 -7.81 -8.01 -13.78
CA LYS A 122 -7.37 -6.63 -13.56
C LYS A 122 -6.84 -6.39 -12.14
N ALA A 123 -6.84 -7.40 -11.26
CA ALA A 123 -6.48 -7.22 -9.86
C ALA A 123 -5.13 -6.50 -9.69
N PHE A 124 -5.12 -5.50 -8.82
CA PHE A 124 -3.94 -4.67 -8.57
C PHE A 124 -3.88 -4.19 -7.12
N GLY A 125 -2.74 -4.39 -6.48
CA GLY A 125 -2.49 -4.05 -5.09
C GLY A 125 -1.82 -2.68 -4.89
N PHE A 126 -2.15 -2.03 -3.78
CA PHE A 126 -1.48 -0.85 -3.25
C PHE A 126 -1.04 -1.11 -1.81
N GLY A 127 0.26 -0.94 -1.56
CA GLY A 127 0.88 -1.06 -0.24
C GLY A 127 0.61 0.11 0.69
N ALA A 128 1.35 0.14 1.79
CA ALA A 128 1.50 1.30 2.65
C ALA A 128 3.00 1.57 2.85
N TYR A 129 3.36 2.84 3.00
CA TYR A 129 4.72 3.32 3.23
C TYR A 129 5.71 3.04 2.07
N PRO A 130 6.92 3.62 2.11
CA PRO A 130 7.96 3.29 1.16
C PRO A 130 8.37 1.81 1.25
N CYS A 131 8.59 1.16 0.10
CA CYS A 131 8.86 -0.27 0.01
C CYS A 131 10.13 -0.70 0.74
N SER A 132 10.03 -1.80 1.50
CA SER A 132 11.13 -2.39 2.29
C SER A 132 11.68 -3.71 1.71
N LEU A 133 11.36 -4.06 0.45
CA LEU A 133 11.79 -5.33 -0.15
C LEU A 133 13.32 -5.45 -0.33
N CYS A 134 14.03 -4.33 -0.40
CA CYS A 134 15.49 -4.26 -0.48
C CYS A 134 16.02 -3.30 0.59
N GLU A 135 17.20 -3.59 1.16
CA GLU A 135 17.87 -2.74 2.15
C GLU A 135 18.07 -1.31 1.64
N THR A 136 18.67 -1.18 0.44
CA THR A 136 18.79 0.08 -0.28
C THR A 136 18.00 0.00 -1.58
N CYS A 137 17.07 0.93 -1.78
CA CYS A 137 16.34 1.03 -3.04
C CYS A 137 17.17 1.77 -4.08
N LEU A 138 16.98 1.42 -5.36
CA LEU A 138 17.74 1.99 -6.45
C LEU A 138 17.86 3.52 -6.36
N PRO A 139 16.78 4.33 -6.19
CA PRO A 139 16.86 5.80 -6.11
C PRO A 139 17.83 6.37 -5.06
N GLU A 140 18.23 5.59 -4.06
CA GLU A 140 19.22 6.00 -3.06
C GLU A 140 20.67 5.67 -3.46
N GLU A 141 20.90 4.89 -4.52
CA GLU A 141 22.22 4.43 -4.95
C GLU A 141 22.95 5.42 -5.88
N GLY A 142 22.30 6.47 -6.37
CA GLY A 142 22.94 7.53 -7.17
C GLY A 142 22.07 8.08 -8.29
N ASP A 143 22.70 8.61 -9.34
CA ASP A 143 22.02 9.14 -10.52
C ASP A 143 21.39 8.02 -11.34
N ILE A 144 20.06 8.07 -11.47
CA ILE A 144 19.28 7.06 -12.19
C ILE A 144 18.30 7.76 -13.09
N ASP A 145 18.26 7.29 -14.32
CA ASP A 145 17.26 7.76 -15.27
C ASP A 145 15.86 7.37 -14.79
N PHE A 146 15.04 8.38 -14.55
CA PHE A 146 13.67 8.26 -14.08
C PHE A 146 12.82 7.35 -14.98
N HIS A 147 13.05 7.36 -16.29
CA HIS A 147 12.24 6.60 -17.23
C HIS A 147 12.57 5.11 -17.24
N THR A 148 13.84 4.75 -17.02
CA THR A 148 14.27 3.35 -17.07
C THR A 148 14.41 2.70 -15.71
N VAL A 149 14.52 3.45 -14.61
CA VAL A 149 14.82 2.88 -13.28
C VAL A 149 13.82 1.81 -12.83
N LYS A 150 12.54 1.93 -13.18
CA LYS A 150 11.54 0.91 -12.84
C LYS A 150 11.87 -0.47 -13.39
N ARG A 151 12.47 -0.58 -14.58
CA ARG A 151 12.86 -1.87 -15.18
C ARG A 151 13.99 -2.56 -14.42
N LEU A 152 14.74 -1.79 -13.63
CA LEU A 152 15.90 -2.28 -12.89
C LEU A 152 15.52 -2.74 -11.47
N CYS A 153 14.27 -2.55 -11.04
CA CYS A 153 13.82 -2.96 -9.72
C CYS A 153 14.10 -4.45 -9.49
N ARG A 154 14.85 -4.76 -8.43
CA ARG A 154 15.20 -6.14 -8.02
C ARG A 154 14.00 -7.01 -7.64
N HIS A 155 12.83 -6.38 -7.46
CA HIS A 155 11.58 -7.01 -7.04
C HIS A 155 10.40 -6.52 -7.88
N GLN A 156 10.61 -6.32 -9.19
CA GLN A 156 9.60 -5.76 -10.11
C GLN A 156 8.28 -6.56 -10.10
N ASP A 157 8.36 -7.87 -9.91
CA ASP A 157 7.22 -8.79 -9.85
C ASP A 157 6.35 -8.56 -8.59
N ARG A 158 6.98 -8.17 -7.47
CA ARG A 158 6.33 -8.05 -6.15
C ARG A 158 5.99 -6.62 -5.74
N MET A 159 6.84 -5.66 -6.09
CA MET A 159 6.72 -4.27 -5.63
C MET A 159 5.41 -3.66 -6.10
N ARG A 160 4.65 -3.08 -5.15
CA ARG A 160 3.46 -2.28 -5.44
C ARG A 160 3.61 -0.87 -4.85
N PRO A 161 3.07 0.16 -5.53
CA PRO A 161 3.07 1.51 -4.99
C PRO A 161 2.21 1.58 -3.72
N ALA A 162 2.53 2.50 -2.81
CA ALA A 162 1.70 2.68 -1.63
C ALA A 162 0.40 3.46 -1.95
N MET A 163 -0.63 3.31 -1.13
CA MET A 163 -1.90 4.03 -1.28
C MET A 163 -1.68 5.55 -1.28
N GLU A 164 -1.01 6.06 -0.24
CA GLU A 164 -0.71 7.49 -0.08
C GLU A 164 0.27 7.98 -1.17
N ALA A 165 1.22 7.14 -1.56
CA ALA A 165 2.12 7.42 -2.66
C ALA A 165 1.39 7.56 -4.00
N SER A 166 0.25 6.90 -4.16
CA SER A 166 -0.60 6.93 -5.35
C SER A 166 -1.69 8.01 -5.26
N GLY A 167 -1.60 8.92 -4.27
CA GLY A 167 -2.56 10.01 -4.12
C GLY A 167 -3.91 9.60 -3.53
N ILE A 168 -4.04 8.38 -2.99
CA ILE A 168 -5.23 7.93 -2.27
C ILE A 168 -5.25 8.62 -0.90
N ASP A 169 -6.35 9.31 -0.60
CA ASP A 169 -6.67 9.78 0.74
C ASP A 169 -7.07 8.59 1.60
N VAL A 170 -6.07 8.00 2.26
CA VAL A 170 -6.24 6.80 3.09
C VAL A 170 -7.26 7.06 4.20
N TYR A 171 -7.20 8.21 4.86
CA TYR A 171 -8.11 8.55 5.97
C TYR A 171 -9.56 8.59 5.50
N ALA A 172 -9.86 9.34 4.44
CA ALA A 172 -11.22 9.42 3.92
C ALA A 172 -11.72 8.06 3.41
N THR A 173 -10.86 7.32 2.71
CA THR A 173 -11.19 6.01 2.14
C THR A 173 -11.53 4.97 3.21
N VAL A 174 -10.69 4.82 4.24
CA VAL A 174 -10.92 3.80 5.28
C VAL A 174 -12.06 4.18 6.21
N ARG A 175 -12.27 5.47 6.49
CA ARG A 175 -13.43 5.96 7.24
C ARG A 175 -14.74 5.69 6.50
N ALA A 176 -14.77 5.90 5.18
CA ALA A 176 -15.92 5.54 4.35
C ALA A 176 -16.20 4.02 4.36
N ALA A 177 -15.18 3.20 4.59
CA ALA A 177 -15.29 1.75 4.77
C ALA A 177 -15.62 1.32 6.22
N GLY A 178 -15.88 2.28 7.11
CA GLY A 178 -16.24 2.04 8.51
C GLY A 178 -15.07 1.64 9.41
N PHE A 179 -13.83 1.93 9.02
CA PHE A 179 -12.67 1.84 9.93
C PHE A 179 -12.47 3.15 10.69
N GLU A 180 -11.97 3.03 11.92
CA GLU A 180 -11.50 4.18 12.69
C GLU A 180 -10.00 4.36 12.45
N LEU A 181 -9.60 5.51 11.94
CA LEU A 181 -8.19 5.84 11.74
C LEU A 181 -7.95 7.27 12.20
N GLU A 182 -7.10 7.40 13.22
CA GLU A 182 -6.69 8.67 13.79
C GLU A 182 -5.19 8.91 13.61
N VAL A 183 -4.78 10.17 13.69
CA VAL A 183 -3.38 10.55 13.64
C VAL A 183 -2.77 10.24 15.01
N VAL A 184 -1.76 9.38 15.04
CA VAL A 184 -0.97 9.14 16.25
C VAL A 184 -0.20 10.40 16.65
N THR A 185 -0.08 10.64 17.95
CA THR A 185 0.56 11.85 18.50
C THR A 185 1.91 11.60 19.16
N THR A 186 2.21 10.34 19.45
CA THR A 186 3.46 9.89 20.09
C THR A 186 4.02 8.66 19.38
N PHE A 187 5.29 8.33 19.64
CA PHE A 187 5.95 7.18 19.02
C PHE A 187 5.55 5.82 19.63
N ASP A 188 4.90 5.82 20.80
CA ASP A 188 4.48 4.62 21.53
C ASP A 188 3.02 4.24 21.24
N GLU A 189 2.32 5.05 20.43
CA GLU A 189 0.94 4.77 20.02
C GLU A 189 0.88 3.69 18.93
N THR A 190 -0.10 2.79 19.06
CA THR A 190 -0.30 1.73 18.07
C THR A 190 -0.70 2.31 16.72
N ILE A 191 0.04 1.95 15.68
CA ILE A 191 -0.25 2.41 14.32
C ILE A 191 -1.18 1.42 13.62
N ARG A 192 -2.21 1.95 12.98
CA ARG A 192 -3.10 1.23 12.05
C ARG A 192 -2.72 1.61 10.63
N SER A 193 -2.44 0.61 9.81
CA SER A 193 -1.98 0.77 8.43
C SER A 193 -2.87 -0.03 7.51
N PHE A 194 -3.03 0.44 6.27
CA PHE A 194 -3.97 -0.14 5.33
C PHE A 194 -3.31 -0.44 4.00
N GLY A 195 -3.61 -1.62 3.46
CA GLY A 195 -3.38 -1.98 2.08
C GLY A 195 -4.70 -2.07 1.31
N LEU A 196 -4.63 -2.05 -0.01
CA LEU A 196 -5.79 -2.12 -0.90
C LEU A 196 -5.50 -3.09 -2.04
N VAL A 197 -6.46 -3.92 -2.42
CA VAL A 197 -6.42 -4.69 -3.68
C VAL A 197 -7.69 -4.41 -4.46
N LEU A 198 -7.55 -3.84 -5.66
CA LEU A 198 -8.66 -3.63 -6.59
C LEU A 198 -9.07 -4.95 -7.22
N LEU A 199 -10.37 -5.16 -7.44
CA LEU A 199 -10.96 -6.41 -7.91
C LEU A 199 -11.99 -6.14 -9.01
N ASP A 200 -11.71 -6.64 -10.22
CA ASP A 200 -12.66 -6.70 -11.34
C ASP A 200 -12.18 -7.70 -12.42
#